data_AF-A0A434RQV7-F1
#
_entry.id   AF-A0A434RQV7-F1
#
_cell.length_a   1.000
_cell.length_b   1.000
_cell.length_c   1.000
_cell.angle_alpha   90.00
_cell.angle_beta   90.00
_cell.angle_gamma   90.00
#
_symmetry.space_group_name_H-M   'P 1'
#
loop_
_entity.id
_entity.type
_entity.pdbx_description
1 polymer ?
#
loop_
_entity_poly.entity_id
_entity_poly.type
_entity_poly.pdbx_seq_one_letter_code
_entity_poly.pdbx_strand_id
1 'polypeptide(L)'
;IPDIALTARTANADIVSAARAFFAVSDAFRIPRVEEAARSIMPPDYYDQLALSRATDTIGAARRGIAVAALTAHGQAVDPVAAWLEAGGEQVGRIRERLQALTEAGDITVSRLSVASGLMSDLTGM
;
A
#
# COMPACT_ATOMS: atom_id res chain seq x y z
N ILE A 1 5.44 16.97 -0.92
CA ILE A 1 3.96 17.16 -0.88
C ILE A 1 3.41 16.04 -0.01
N PRO A 2 2.54 16.29 0.98
CA PRO A 2 1.93 15.22 1.78
C PRO A 2 1.23 14.21 0.88
N ASP A 3 1.36 12.91 1.17
CA ASP A 3 0.85 11.82 0.32
C ASP A 3 -0.60 12.00 -0.11
N ILE A 4 -1.46 12.40 0.82
CA ILE A 4 -2.89 12.66 0.58
C ILE A 4 -3.10 13.79 -0.43
N ALA A 5 -2.30 14.86 -0.36
CA ALA A 5 -2.40 15.96 -1.29
C ALA A 5 -1.90 15.58 -2.70
N LEU A 6 -0.93 14.66 -2.79
CA LEU A 6 -0.52 14.09 -4.07
C LEU A 6 -1.63 13.22 -4.65
N THR A 7 -2.24 12.33 -3.85
CA THR A 7 -3.40 11.51 -4.26
C THR A 7 -4.55 12.37 -4.76
N ALA A 8 -4.93 13.42 -4.04
CA ALA A 8 -6.00 14.34 -4.45
C ALA A 8 -5.74 14.97 -5.81
N ARG A 9 -4.51 15.47 -6.03
CA ARG A 9 -4.11 16.09 -7.30
C ARG A 9 -4.11 15.08 -8.44
N THR A 10 -3.56 13.89 -8.23
CA THR A 10 -3.45 12.88 -9.29
C THR A 10 -4.81 12.30 -9.67
N ALA A 11 -5.70 12.06 -8.71
CA ALA A 11 -7.04 11.55 -8.96
C ALA A 11 -8.07 12.63 -9.33
N ASN A 12 -7.67 13.91 -9.36
CA ASN A 12 -8.58 15.06 -9.50
C ASN A 12 -9.77 14.99 -8.51
N ALA A 13 -9.49 14.61 -7.27
CA ALA A 13 -10.46 14.46 -6.19
C ALA A 13 -10.28 15.54 -5.12
N ASP A 14 -11.32 15.80 -4.34
CA ASP A 14 -11.19 16.67 -3.18
C ASP A 14 -10.30 16.02 -2.10
N ILE A 15 -9.71 16.86 -1.24
CA ILE A 15 -8.74 16.42 -0.24
C ILE A 15 -9.34 15.46 0.80
N VAL A 16 -10.65 15.56 1.09
CA VAL A 16 -11.32 14.72 2.08
C VAL A 16 -11.56 13.33 1.50
N SER A 17 -12.02 13.24 0.25
CA SER A 17 -12.15 11.96 -0.46
C SER A 17 -10.79 11.28 -0.65
N ALA A 18 -9.74 12.06 -0.98
CA ALA A 18 -8.39 11.54 -1.06
C ALA A 18 -7.89 10.99 0.29
N ALA A 19 -8.14 11.70 1.39
CA ALA A 19 -7.77 11.24 2.73
C ALA A 19 -8.50 9.95 3.09
N ARG A 20 -9.82 9.89 2.85
CA ARG A 20 -10.64 8.68 3.10
C ARG A 20 -10.13 7.49 2.31
N ALA A 21 -9.88 7.65 1.01
CA ALA A 21 -9.35 6.58 0.19
C ALA A 21 -7.95 6.13 0.67
N PHE A 22 -7.08 7.06 1.00
CA PHE A 22 -5.74 6.75 1.50
C PHE A 22 -5.74 5.95 2.81
N PHE A 23 -6.60 6.33 3.77
CA PHE A 23 -6.77 5.58 5.01
C PHE A 23 -7.46 4.23 4.78
N ALA A 24 -8.49 4.17 3.95
CA ALA A 24 -9.17 2.91 3.61
C ALA A 24 -8.21 1.91 2.96
N VAL A 25 -7.32 2.34 2.06
CA VAL A 25 -6.26 1.49 1.50
C VAL A 25 -5.28 1.06 2.61
N SER A 26 -4.89 1.97 3.49
CA SER A 26 -3.99 1.64 4.61
C SER A 26 -4.56 0.55 5.51
N ASP A 27 -5.86 0.62 5.80
CA ASP A 27 -6.56 -0.36 6.63
C ASP A 27 -6.75 -1.69 5.88
N ALA A 28 -7.19 -1.63 4.62
CA ALA A 28 -7.43 -2.82 3.80
C ALA A 28 -6.19 -3.71 3.64
N PHE A 29 -5.00 -3.08 3.57
CA PHE A 29 -3.71 -3.76 3.42
C PHE A 29 -2.87 -3.79 4.71
N ARG A 30 -3.40 -3.33 5.84
CA ARG A 30 -2.72 -3.25 7.14
C ARG A 30 -1.34 -2.57 7.07
N ILE A 31 -1.22 -1.54 6.25
CA ILE A 31 0.05 -0.82 6.00
C ILE A 31 0.71 -0.30 7.28
N PRO A 32 -0.02 0.25 8.28
CA PRO A 32 0.62 0.69 9.52
C PRO A 32 1.39 -0.41 10.26
N ARG A 33 0.92 -1.67 10.18
CA ARG A 33 1.60 -2.82 10.77
C ARG A 33 2.89 -3.16 10.03
N VAL A 34 2.87 -3.04 8.70
CA VAL A 34 4.07 -3.23 7.85
C VAL A 34 5.10 -2.14 8.14
N GLU A 35 4.68 -0.88 8.23
CA GLU A 35 5.55 0.26 8.55
C GLU A 35 6.16 0.17 9.96
N GLU A 36 5.38 -0.27 10.96
CA GLU A 36 5.90 -0.53 12.32
C GLU A 36 6.95 -1.65 12.32
N ALA A 37 6.63 -2.75 11.64
CA ALA A 37 7.55 -3.88 11.53
C ALA A 37 8.84 -3.45 10.81
N ALA A 38 8.74 -2.68 9.72
CA ALA A 38 9.91 -2.14 9.02
C ALA A 38 10.80 -1.27 9.92
N ARG A 39 10.22 -0.47 10.82
CA ARG A 39 10.96 0.36 11.79
C ARG A 39 11.74 -0.45 12.82
N SER A 40 11.32 -1.69 13.10
CA SER A 40 12.02 -2.58 14.03
C SER A 40 13.24 -3.30 13.42
N ILE A 41 13.38 -3.27 12.09
CA ILE A 41 14.49 -3.93 11.41
C ILE A 41 15.78 -3.13 11.66
N MET A 42 16.82 -3.82 12.12
CA MET A 42 18.19 -3.30 12.17
C MET A 42 19.00 -3.91 11.02
N PRO A 43 19.21 -3.19 9.90
CA PRO A 43 19.87 -3.76 8.75
C PRO A 43 21.39 -3.92 9.03
N PRO A 44 21.98 -5.08 8.72
CA PRO A 44 23.36 -5.41 9.08
C PRO A 44 24.41 -4.65 8.25
N ASP A 45 24.05 -4.18 7.06
CA ASP A 45 24.94 -3.44 6.17
C ASP A 45 24.24 -2.33 5.38
N TYR A 46 25.04 -1.58 4.61
CA TYR A 46 24.58 -0.47 3.78
C TYR A 46 23.55 -0.87 2.71
N TYR A 47 23.71 -2.03 2.09
CA TYR A 47 22.83 -2.47 1.01
C TYR A 47 21.48 -2.93 1.56
N ASP A 48 21.46 -3.56 2.74
CA ASP A 48 20.23 -3.90 3.44
C ASP A 48 19.48 -2.65 3.94
N GLN A 49 20.20 -1.60 4.37
CA GLN A 49 19.57 -0.29 4.66
C GLN A 49 18.93 0.31 3.39
N LEU A 50 19.65 0.26 2.27
CA LEU A 50 19.14 0.76 0.99
C LEU A 50 17.91 -0.04 0.53
N ALA A 51 17.93 -1.36 0.68
CA ALA A 51 16.81 -2.24 0.34
C ALA A 51 15.59 -1.99 1.24
N LEU A 52 15.80 -1.81 2.56
CA LEU A 52 14.74 -1.43 3.50
C LEU A 52 14.09 -0.09 3.12
N SER A 53 14.91 0.93 2.83
CA SER A 53 14.42 2.24 2.37
C SER A 53 13.60 2.11 1.09
N ARG A 54 14.13 1.42 0.07
CA ARG A 54 13.45 1.21 -1.21
C ARG A 54 12.13 0.46 -1.06
N ALA A 55 12.09 -0.56 -0.22
CA ALA A 55 10.87 -1.32 0.01
C ALA A 55 9.79 -0.46 0.69
N THR A 56 10.19 0.36 1.67
CA THR A 56 9.29 1.30 2.36
C THR A 56 8.76 2.38 1.41
N ASP A 57 9.63 2.96 0.58
CA ASP A 57 9.23 3.96 -0.42
C ASP A 57 8.26 3.37 -1.45
N THR A 58 8.53 2.14 -1.90
CA THR A 58 7.68 1.39 -2.83
C THR A 58 6.30 1.12 -2.22
N ILE A 59 6.22 0.72 -0.95
CA ILE A 59 4.94 0.52 -0.24
C ILE A 59 4.15 1.83 -0.17
N GLY A 60 4.81 2.94 0.17
CA GLY A 60 4.17 4.27 0.22
C GLY A 60 3.65 4.71 -1.16
N ALA A 61 4.43 4.47 -2.22
CA ALA A 61 4.02 4.74 -3.59
C ALA A 61 2.83 3.86 -4.02
N ALA A 62 2.88 2.57 -3.70
CA ALA A 62 1.81 1.62 -4.00
C ALA A 62 0.50 2.01 -3.30
N ARG A 63 0.56 2.37 -2.01
CA ARG A 63 -0.59 2.90 -1.25
C ARG A 63 -1.25 4.07 -1.97
N ARG A 64 -0.46 5.06 -2.38
CA ARG A 64 -0.97 6.22 -3.13
C ARG A 64 -1.56 5.80 -4.48
N GLY A 65 -0.87 4.93 -5.21
CA GLY A 65 -1.32 4.44 -6.52
C GLY A 65 -2.66 3.72 -6.45
N ILE A 66 -2.85 2.83 -5.48
CA ILE A 66 -4.12 2.13 -5.25
C ILE A 66 -5.23 3.13 -4.90
N ALA A 67 -4.96 4.09 -4.02
CA ALA A 67 -5.95 5.12 -3.67
C ALA A 67 -6.36 5.97 -4.89
N VAL A 68 -5.39 6.34 -5.75
CA VAL A 68 -5.66 7.03 -7.01
C VAL A 68 -6.47 6.16 -7.96
N ALA A 69 -6.12 4.88 -8.13
CA ALA A 69 -6.85 3.95 -8.99
C ALA A 69 -8.31 3.80 -8.54
N ALA A 70 -8.54 3.61 -7.23
CA ALA A 70 -9.87 3.52 -6.64
C ALA A 70 -10.71 4.78 -6.88
N LEU A 71 -10.14 5.97 -6.63
CA LEU A 71 -10.82 7.25 -6.85
C LEU A 71 -11.10 7.52 -8.32
N THR A 72 -10.20 7.10 -9.22
CA THR A 72 -10.36 7.32 -10.66
C THR A 72 -11.40 6.38 -11.26
N ALA A 73 -11.40 5.11 -10.86
CA ALA A 73 -12.33 4.10 -11.36
C ALA A 73 -13.72 4.19 -10.70
N HIS A 74 -13.80 4.56 -9.42
CA HIS A 74 -15.00 4.48 -8.61
C HIS A 74 -15.29 5.75 -7.81
N GLY A 75 -14.84 6.92 -8.25
CA GLY A 75 -15.00 8.19 -7.52
C GLY A 75 -16.44 8.65 -7.24
N GLN A 76 -17.43 8.05 -7.90
CA GLN A 76 -18.86 8.29 -7.65
C GLN A 76 -19.49 7.28 -6.67
N ALA A 77 -18.75 6.23 -6.28
CA ALA A 77 -19.22 5.26 -5.31
C ALA A 77 -19.20 5.86 -3.89
N VAL A 78 -20.06 5.35 -3.01
CA VAL A 78 -20.08 5.73 -1.58
C VAL A 78 -18.74 5.39 -0.93
N ASP A 79 -18.15 4.25 -1.30
CA ASP A 79 -16.79 3.84 -0.92
C ASP A 79 -16.02 3.40 -2.18
N PRO A 80 -15.21 4.31 -2.76
CA PRO A 80 -14.41 4.01 -3.95
C PRO A 80 -13.41 2.87 -3.74
N VAL A 81 -12.86 2.73 -2.53
CA VAL A 81 -11.86 1.71 -2.22
C VAL A 81 -12.53 0.34 -2.10
N ALA A 82 -13.66 0.25 -1.40
CA ALA A 82 -14.42 -1.00 -1.36
C ALA A 82 -14.84 -1.44 -2.77
N ALA A 83 -15.34 -0.52 -3.59
CA ALA A 83 -15.70 -0.81 -4.98
C ALA A 83 -14.51 -1.32 -5.81
N TRP A 84 -13.32 -0.71 -5.62
CA TRP A 84 -12.10 -1.15 -6.29
C TRP A 84 -11.63 -2.53 -5.82
N LEU A 85 -11.71 -2.82 -4.51
CA LEU A 85 -11.38 -4.13 -3.96
C LEU A 85 -12.29 -5.24 -4.52
N GLU A 86 -13.60 -4.99 -4.57
CA GLU A 86 -14.57 -5.91 -5.15
C GLU A 86 -14.33 -6.12 -6.65
N ALA A 87 -14.04 -5.05 -7.40
CA ALA A 87 -13.72 -5.14 -8.82
C ALA A 87 -12.43 -5.94 -9.09
N GLY A 88 -11.44 -5.84 -8.20
CA GLY A 88 -10.19 -6.60 -8.28
C GLY A 88 -10.32 -8.08 -7.88
N GLY A 89 -11.39 -8.45 -7.17
CA GLY A 89 -11.78 -9.83 -6.89
C GLY A 89 -10.68 -10.71 -6.31
N GLU A 90 -10.54 -11.92 -6.85
CA GLU A 90 -9.61 -12.94 -6.35
C GLU A 90 -8.14 -12.47 -6.39
N GLN A 91 -7.75 -11.69 -7.40
CA GLN A 91 -6.36 -11.24 -7.54
C GLN A 91 -5.93 -10.36 -6.36
N VAL A 92 -6.76 -9.37 -6.02
CA VAL A 92 -6.51 -8.49 -4.87
C VAL A 92 -6.60 -9.29 -3.57
N GLY A 93 -7.57 -10.20 -3.45
CA GLY A 93 -7.70 -11.11 -2.31
C GLY A 93 -6.42 -11.90 -2.03
N ARG A 94 -5.86 -12.57 -3.04
CA ARG A 94 -4.62 -13.35 -2.91
C ARG A 94 -3.42 -12.49 -2.49
N ILE A 95 -3.31 -11.27 -3.01
CA ILE A 95 -2.22 -10.36 -2.62
C ILE A 95 -2.37 -9.92 -1.16
N ARG A 96 -3.59 -9.61 -0.71
CA ARG A 96 -3.88 -9.26 0.68
C ARG A 96 -3.53 -10.39 1.64
N GLU A 97 -3.92 -11.63 1.32
CA GLU A 97 -3.59 -12.81 2.13
C GLU A 97 -2.09 -13.03 2.24
N ARG A 98 -1.36 -12.91 1.12
CA ARG A 98 0.11 -13.02 1.12
C ARG A 98 0.77 -11.94 1.96
N LEU A 99 0.31 -10.69 1.83
CA LEU A 99 0.81 -9.57 2.63
C LEU A 99 0.55 -9.82 4.13
N GLN A 100 -0.64 -10.30 4.48
CA GLN A 100 -0.99 -10.66 5.85
C GLN A 100 -0.07 -11.76 6.39
N ALA A 101 0.12 -12.84 5.64
CA ALA A 101 1.01 -13.95 6.03
C ALA A 101 2.44 -13.46 6.28
N LEU A 102 2.97 -12.53 5.47
CA LEU A 102 4.30 -11.94 5.68
C LEU A 102 4.42 -11.15 6.98
N THR A 103 3.33 -10.52 7.44
CA THR A 103 3.29 -9.76 8.71
C THR A 103 2.98 -10.60 9.94
N GLU A 104 2.52 -11.85 9.76
CA GLU A 104 2.12 -12.76 10.84
C GLU A 104 3.12 -13.91 11.04
N ALA A 105 3.89 -14.31 10.01
CA ALA A 105 4.81 -15.45 10.01
C ALA A 105 6.15 -15.23 10.76
N GLY A 106 6.15 -14.44 11.84
CA GLY A 106 7.32 -14.15 12.68
C GLY A 106 8.09 -12.90 12.26
N ASP A 107 9.40 -12.88 12.54
CA ASP A 107 10.24 -11.70 12.36
C ASP A 107 10.20 -11.19 10.92
N ILE A 108 9.96 -9.88 10.78
CA ILE A 108 10.05 -9.23 9.48
C ILE A 108 11.53 -9.04 9.13
N THR A 109 11.88 -9.31 7.88
CA THR A 109 13.23 -9.13 7.35
C THR A 109 13.20 -8.21 6.15
N VAL A 110 14.35 -7.66 5.77
CA VAL A 110 14.51 -6.84 4.56
C VAL A 110 14.00 -7.58 3.33
N SER A 111 14.28 -8.89 3.22
CA SER A 111 13.81 -9.73 2.12
C SER A 111 12.28 -9.87 2.10
N ARG A 112 11.65 -10.10 3.26
CA ARG A 112 10.17 -10.19 3.35
C ARG A 112 9.50 -8.87 3.00
N LEU A 113 10.06 -7.75 3.46
CA LEU A 113 9.54 -6.42 3.15
C LEU A 113 9.71 -6.09 1.66
N SER A 114 10.83 -6.49 1.05
CA SER A 114 11.05 -6.35 -0.39
C SER A 114 9.97 -7.10 -1.19
N VAL A 115 9.65 -8.34 -0.82
CA VAL A 115 8.56 -9.12 -1.45
C VAL A 115 7.20 -8.44 -1.24
N ALA A 116 6.90 -8.00 -0.02
CA ALA A 116 5.66 -7.26 0.26
C ALA A 116 5.52 -6.01 -0.62
N SER A 117 6.61 -5.27 -0.79
CA SER A 117 6.62 -4.06 -1.62
C SER A 117 6.35 -4.36 -3.10
N GLY A 118 6.90 -5.46 -3.63
CA GLY A 118 6.64 -5.92 -5.00
C GLY A 118 5.16 -6.30 -5.19
N LEU A 119 4.61 -7.11 -4.28
CA LEU A 119 3.20 -7.51 -4.31
C LEU A 119 2.25 -6.31 -4.28
N MET A 120 2.58 -5.28 -3.50
CA MET A 120 1.79 -4.04 -3.45
C MET A 120 1.95 -3.22 -4.73
N SER A 121 3.15 -3.15 -5.31
CA SER A 121 3.38 -2.45 -6.57
C SER A 121 2.58 -3.07 -7.72
N ASP A 122 2.48 -4.40 -7.75
CA ASP A 122 1.73 -5.12 -8.79
C ASP A 122 0.24 -4.72 -8.83
N LEU A 123 -0.33 -4.30 -7.70
CA LEU A 123 -1.73 -3.81 -7.62
C LEU A 123 -1.95 -2.47 -8.32
N THR A 124 -0.89 -1.67 -8.48
CA THR A 124 -1.00 -0.36 -9.15
C THR A 124 -0.97 -0.45 -10.67
N GLY A 125 -0.56 -1.61 -11.21
CA GLY A 125 -0.52 -1.87 -12.65
C GLY A 125 -1.80 -2.48 -13.22
N MET A 126 -2.84 -2.64 -12.39
CA MET A 126 -4.17 -3.14 -12.78
C MET A 126 -5.05 -2.00 -13.29
#